data_AF-A0A1R1DWK1-F1
#
_entry.id   AF-A0A1R1DWK1-F1
#
_cell.length_a   1.000
_cell.length_b   1.000
_cell.length_c   1.000
_cell.angle_alpha   90.00
_cell.angle_beta   90.00
_cell.angle_gamma   90.00
#
_symmetry.space_group_name_H-M   'P 1'
#
loop_
_entity.id
_entity.type
_entity.pdbx_description
1 polymer ?
#
loop_
_entity_poly.entity_id
_entity_poly.type
_entity_poly.pdbx_seq_one_letter_code
_entity_poly.pdbx_strand_id
1 'polypeptide(L)'
;MEQNQANNRHSDYIQLDSSSTNILSHINPWIIVWWSAAFPGAGHLLLGIKLTAYILIVFELIVNNMANINDAIFLSMIGDFHGAKEVLEKKWFFGYMGIFVFSMYDGYRRTVELNKIYLLSYRTMNSGATSKISSWGRNFVDLSSPGLSLFWSFITPGTGAVLVTRIPAFIFALSWWGVTVINSHWFEGIYYTAIGDFEHAKVILEPQWLLFIPSIILFSMYYGYHDTIKENKAFKISQAKFFKENYQSPVFKKPI
;
A
#
# COMPACT_ATOMS: atom_id res chain seq x y z
N MET A 1 6.34 40.05 1.88
CA MET A 1 6.97 39.55 3.12
C MET A 1 7.32 38.08 2.91
N GLU A 2 8.43 37.83 2.20
CA GLU A 2 9.03 36.49 2.11
C GLU A 2 9.75 36.23 3.43
N GLN A 3 9.06 35.59 4.37
CA GLN A 3 9.72 35.10 5.58
C GLN A 3 10.47 33.81 5.25
N ASN A 4 11.80 33.92 5.25
CA ASN A 4 12.77 32.86 5.57
C ASN A 4 12.26 31.42 5.40
N GLN A 5 12.35 30.88 4.18
CA GLN A 5 12.57 29.46 4.03
C GLN A 5 13.98 29.16 4.57
N ALA A 6 14.11 29.06 5.90
CA ALA A 6 15.26 28.42 6.50
C ALA A 6 15.44 27.07 5.80
N ASN A 7 16.68 26.73 5.45
CA ASN A 7 17.08 25.44 4.88
C ASN A 7 16.72 24.30 5.85
N ASN A 8 15.43 23.99 5.97
CA ASN A 8 14.92 22.93 6.80
C ASN A 8 15.30 21.63 6.09
N ARG A 9 16.40 21.01 6.55
CA ARG A 9 16.80 19.66 6.14
C ARG A 9 15.78 18.58 6.54
N HIS A 10 14.62 18.97 7.09
CA HIS A 10 13.62 18.08 7.67
C HIS A 10 12.23 18.49 7.18
N SER A 11 11.45 17.53 6.71
CA SER A 11 10.08 17.74 6.20
C SER A 11 9.04 17.66 7.31
N ASP A 12 7.84 18.17 7.07
CA ASP A 12 6.70 17.90 7.93
C ASP A 12 6.35 16.41 7.89
N TYR A 13 5.96 15.82 9.03
CA TYR A 13 5.53 14.41 9.04
C TYR A 13 4.10 14.20 8.52
N ILE A 14 3.30 15.26 8.36
CA ILE A 14 1.99 15.24 7.70
C ILE A 14 2.04 16.20 6.52
N GLN A 15 1.72 15.70 5.32
CA GLN A 15 1.45 16.52 4.16
C GLN A 15 0.07 16.17 3.61
N LEU A 16 -0.79 17.19 3.48
CA LEU A 16 -2.15 17.04 3.01
C LEU A 16 -2.31 17.56 1.59
N ASP A 17 -2.97 16.74 0.80
CA ASP A 17 -3.70 17.18 -0.37
C ASP A 17 -5.20 16.95 -0.20
N SER A 18 -6.03 17.59 -1.03
CA SER A 18 -7.49 17.50 -0.95
C SER A 18 -8.02 16.07 -1.11
N SER A 19 -7.27 15.21 -1.81
CA SER A 19 -7.66 13.84 -2.16
C SER A 19 -6.88 12.76 -1.41
N SER A 20 -5.83 13.15 -0.67
CA SER A 20 -4.92 12.20 -0.05
C SER A 20 -4.01 12.84 0.98
N THR A 21 -3.64 12.07 1.99
CA THR A 21 -2.58 12.46 2.95
C THR A 21 -1.33 11.65 2.68
N ASN A 22 -0.16 12.23 2.93
CA ASN A 22 1.10 11.53 3.00
C ASN A 22 1.68 11.71 4.40
N ILE A 23 1.86 10.60 5.11
CA ILE A 23 2.32 10.60 6.50
C ILE A 23 3.65 9.87 6.57
N LEU A 24 4.65 10.56 7.12
CA LEU A 24 5.91 9.96 7.50
C LEU A 24 5.73 9.12 8.76
N SER A 25 6.23 7.89 8.70
CA SER A 25 6.17 6.94 9.79
C SER A 25 7.43 6.10 9.80
N HIS A 26 7.86 5.69 10.98
CA HIS A 26 8.89 4.67 11.11
C HIS A 26 8.35 3.31 10.69
N ILE A 27 9.01 2.65 9.73
CA ILE A 27 8.64 1.33 9.22
C ILE A 27 9.87 0.42 9.24
N ASN A 28 9.70 -0.85 9.60
CA ASN A 28 10.77 -1.83 9.47
C ASN A 28 11.07 -2.07 7.96
N PRO A 29 12.30 -1.84 7.48
CA PRO A 29 12.64 -2.03 6.05
C PRO A 29 12.29 -3.40 5.48
N TRP A 30 12.32 -4.45 6.31
CA TRP A 30 11.99 -5.81 5.87
C TRP A 30 10.52 -6.01 5.52
N ILE A 31 9.62 -5.24 6.14
CA ILE A 31 8.20 -5.23 5.77
C ILE A 31 8.04 -4.70 4.35
N ILE A 32 8.77 -3.64 4.01
CA ILE A 32 8.73 -3.05 2.66
C ILE A 32 9.31 -4.01 1.63
N VAL A 33 10.42 -4.68 1.96
CA VAL A 33 11.00 -5.73 1.09
C VAL A 33 9.99 -6.86 0.86
N TRP A 34 9.35 -7.35 1.92
CA TRP A 34 8.32 -8.39 1.81
C TRP A 34 7.22 -7.95 0.84
N TRP A 35 6.68 -6.74 0.99
CA TRP A 35 5.58 -6.27 0.13
C TRP A 35 6.03 -6.01 -1.29
N SER A 36 7.24 -5.51 -1.50
CA SER A 36 7.83 -5.42 -2.84
C SER A 36 8.05 -6.79 -3.50
N ALA A 37 8.36 -7.83 -2.71
CA ALA A 37 8.54 -9.20 -3.21
C ALA A 37 7.21 -9.90 -3.52
N ALA A 38 6.18 -9.69 -2.70
CA ALA A 38 4.87 -10.27 -2.94
C ALA A 38 4.13 -9.60 -4.10
N PHE A 39 4.37 -8.29 -4.28
CA PHE A 39 3.82 -7.54 -5.38
C PHE A 39 4.62 -6.25 -5.65
N PRO A 40 5.44 -6.18 -6.71
CA PRO A 40 6.20 -4.99 -7.05
C PRO A 40 5.36 -3.71 -7.06
N GLY A 41 5.82 -2.71 -6.29
CA GLY A 41 5.12 -1.44 -6.08
C GLY A 41 4.30 -1.35 -4.79
N ALA A 42 3.87 -2.47 -4.20
CA ALA A 42 3.15 -2.47 -2.92
C ALA A 42 3.99 -1.86 -1.78
N GLY A 43 5.29 -2.20 -1.73
CA GLY A 43 6.25 -1.61 -0.78
C GLY A 43 6.36 -0.08 -0.95
N HIS A 44 6.47 0.40 -2.20
CA HIS A 44 6.52 1.85 -2.48
C HIS A 44 5.22 2.57 -2.07
N LEU A 45 4.07 1.91 -2.19
CA LEU A 45 2.79 2.50 -1.77
C LEU A 45 2.73 2.67 -0.25
N LEU A 46 3.22 1.70 0.52
CA LEU A 46 3.32 1.79 1.99
C LEU A 46 4.24 2.93 2.47
N LEU A 47 5.27 3.23 1.67
CA LEU A 47 6.16 4.37 1.87
C LEU A 47 5.54 5.72 1.47
N GLY A 48 4.35 5.73 0.87
CA GLY A 48 3.71 6.95 0.37
C GLY A 48 4.30 7.47 -0.95
N ILE A 49 5.11 6.66 -1.66
CA ILE A 49 5.71 6.99 -2.96
C ILE A 49 4.77 6.53 -4.08
N LYS A 50 3.61 7.19 -4.13
CA LYS A 50 2.41 6.73 -4.84
C LYS A 50 2.61 6.55 -6.34
N LEU A 51 3.24 7.52 -7.01
CA LEU A 51 3.43 7.45 -8.46
C LEU A 51 4.28 6.23 -8.87
N THR A 52 5.43 6.04 -8.22
CA THR A 52 6.29 4.88 -8.47
C THR A 52 5.59 3.58 -8.15
N ALA A 53 4.82 3.55 -7.05
CA ALA A 53 4.04 2.38 -6.68
C ALA A 53 3.03 1.98 -7.76
N TYR A 54 2.22 2.92 -8.25
CA TYR A 54 1.22 2.63 -9.28
C TYR A 54 1.85 2.19 -10.59
N ILE A 55 2.98 2.80 -11.00
CA ILE A 55 3.72 2.39 -12.19
C ILE A 55 4.23 0.96 -12.04
N LEU A 56 4.86 0.61 -10.91
CA LEU A 56 5.39 -0.73 -10.67
C LEU A 56 4.28 -1.78 -10.60
N ILE A 57 3.13 -1.42 -10.05
CA ILE A 57 1.99 -2.33 -9.99
C ILE A 57 1.41 -2.60 -11.38
N VAL A 58 1.23 -1.57 -12.19
CA VAL A 58 0.75 -1.71 -13.57
C VAL A 58 1.76 -2.52 -14.39
N PHE A 59 3.06 -2.26 -14.18
CA PHE A 59 4.13 -3.05 -14.77
C PHE A 59 4.03 -4.53 -14.37
N GLU A 60 3.86 -4.84 -13.08
CA GLU A 60 3.68 -6.20 -12.58
C GLU A 60 2.53 -6.89 -13.32
N LEU A 61 1.38 -6.25 -13.39
CA LEU A 61 0.19 -6.81 -14.04
C LEU A 61 0.44 -7.11 -15.52
N ILE A 62 1.04 -6.18 -16.25
CA ILE A 62 1.30 -6.34 -17.69
C ILE A 62 2.34 -7.43 -17.91
N VAL A 63 3.51 -7.31 -17.28
CA VAL A 63 4.64 -8.20 -17.57
C VAL A 63 4.41 -9.60 -17.05
N ASN A 64 3.75 -9.78 -15.90
CA ASN A 64 3.39 -11.10 -15.40
C ASN A 64 2.47 -11.83 -16.40
N ASN A 65 1.47 -11.15 -16.97
CA ASN A 65 0.61 -11.70 -18.02
C ASN A 65 1.35 -11.96 -19.34
N MET A 66 2.28 -11.09 -19.75
CA MET A 66 3.07 -11.32 -20.97
C MET A 66 4.11 -12.45 -20.82
N ALA A 67 4.56 -12.71 -19.59
CA ALA A 67 5.51 -13.77 -19.26
C ALA A 67 4.84 -15.10 -18.83
N ASN A 68 3.54 -15.13 -18.59
CA ASN A 68 2.80 -16.26 -17.99
C ASN A 68 3.42 -16.71 -16.65
N ILE A 69 3.79 -15.75 -15.79
CA ILE A 69 4.48 -16.06 -14.53
C ILE A 69 3.55 -16.81 -13.58
N ASN A 70 2.30 -16.37 -13.44
CA ASN A 70 1.36 -17.01 -12.53
C ASN A 70 1.00 -18.43 -12.99
N ASP A 71 0.83 -18.67 -14.30
CA ASP A 71 0.67 -20.03 -14.82
C ASP A 71 1.88 -20.91 -14.52
N ALA A 72 3.09 -20.39 -14.73
CA ALA A 72 4.31 -21.12 -14.40
C ALA A 72 4.39 -21.44 -12.89
N ILE A 73 3.94 -20.52 -12.01
CA ILE A 73 3.83 -20.76 -10.57
C ILE A 73 2.79 -21.86 -10.30
N PHE A 74 1.59 -21.78 -10.89
CA PHE A 74 0.53 -22.76 -10.72
C PHE A 74 1.00 -24.17 -11.10
N LEU A 75 1.56 -24.33 -12.30
CA LEU A 75 2.13 -25.59 -12.78
C LEU A 75 3.23 -26.11 -11.86
N SER A 76 4.10 -25.22 -11.36
CA SER A 76 5.13 -25.59 -10.38
C SER A 76 4.53 -26.07 -9.06
N MET A 77 3.43 -25.46 -8.58
CA MET A 77 2.76 -25.85 -7.33
C MET A 77 2.09 -27.21 -7.41
N ILE A 78 1.62 -27.63 -8.59
CA ILE A 78 1.06 -28.98 -8.82
C ILE A 78 2.12 -30.02 -9.22
N GLY A 79 3.40 -29.61 -9.30
CA GLY A 79 4.53 -30.50 -9.58
C GLY A 79 4.88 -30.66 -11.06
N ASP A 80 4.20 -29.97 -11.98
CA ASP A 80 4.53 -29.96 -13.40
C ASP A 80 5.60 -28.92 -13.75
N PHE A 81 6.84 -29.22 -13.37
CA PHE A 81 7.98 -28.36 -13.68
C PHE A 81 8.32 -28.31 -15.17
N HIS A 82 7.89 -29.29 -15.97
CA HIS A 82 8.12 -29.29 -17.41
C HIS A 82 7.21 -28.25 -18.06
N GLY A 83 5.90 -28.35 -17.83
CA GLY A 83 4.92 -27.39 -18.31
C GLY A 83 5.20 -25.97 -17.82
N ALA A 84 5.61 -25.81 -16.55
CA ALA A 84 6.00 -24.50 -16.00
C ALA A 84 7.13 -23.82 -16.79
N LYS A 85 8.11 -24.58 -17.28
CA LYS A 85 9.21 -24.05 -18.10
C LYS A 85 8.79 -23.74 -19.55
N GLU A 86 7.81 -24.47 -20.06
CA GLU A 86 7.32 -24.32 -21.44
C GLU A 86 6.36 -23.14 -21.58
N VAL A 87 5.48 -22.92 -20.60
CA VAL A 87 4.50 -21.82 -20.62
C VAL A 87 5.16 -20.45 -20.45
N LEU A 88 6.31 -20.40 -19.75
CA LEU A 88 6.98 -19.17 -19.39
C LEU A 88 7.61 -18.47 -20.62
N GLU A 89 7.19 -17.24 -20.91
CA GLU A 89 7.82 -16.42 -21.95
C GLU A 89 9.11 -15.81 -21.41
N LYS A 90 10.24 -16.34 -21.89
CA LYS A 90 11.57 -16.06 -21.33
C LYS A 90 11.99 -14.59 -21.47
N LYS A 91 11.63 -13.91 -22.57
CA LYS A 91 12.08 -12.52 -22.81
C LYS A 91 11.46 -11.58 -21.78
N TRP A 92 10.15 -11.69 -21.56
CA TRP A 92 9.44 -10.92 -20.54
C TRP A 92 9.87 -11.32 -19.13
N PHE A 93 10.07 -12.61 -18.87
CA PHE A 93 10.50 -13.11 -17.55
C PHE A 93 11.88 -12.58 -17.13
N PHE A 94 12.88 -12.53 -18.01
CA PHE A 94 14.18 -11.98 -17.65
C PHE A 94 14.12 -10.45 -17.40
N GLY A 95 13.30 -9.73 -18.16
CA GLY A 95 13.04 -8.31 -17.91
C GLY A 95 12.35 -8.06 -16.56
N TYR A 96 11.36 -8.90 -16.24
CA TYR A 96 10.66 -8.91 -14.96
C TYR A 96 11.62 -9.05 -13.78
N MET A 97 12.51 -10.05 -13.82
CA MET A 97 13.41 -10.39 -12.71
C MET A 97 14.28 -9.20 -12.27
N GLY A 98 14.75 -8.38 -13.22
CA GLY A 98 15.53 -7.18 -12.92
C GLY A 98 14.73 -6.14 -12.13
N ILE A 99 13.51 -5.83 -12.60
CA ILE A 99 12.63 -4.86 -11.94
C ILE A 99 12.12 -5.40 -10.59
N PHE A 100 11.84 -6.70 -10.52
CA PHE A 100 11.47 -7.39 -9.30
C PHE A 100 12.53 -7.19 -8.19
N VAL A 101 13.79 -7.56 -8.46
CA VAL A 101 14.91 -7.38 -7.51
C VAL A 101 15.16 -5.90 -7.19
N PHE A 102 15.11 -5.03 -8.20
CA PHE A 102 15.28 -3.61 -8.01
C PHE A 102 14.21 -3.00 -7.10
N SER A 103 12.95 -3.43 -7.22
CA SER A 103 11.85 -2.91 -6.41
C SER A 103 12.03 -3.21 -4.92
N MET A 104 12.57 -4.38 -4.58
CA MET A 104 12.93 -4.76 -3.20
C MET A 104 14.11 -3.93 -2.68
N TYR A 105 15.19 -3.85 -3.47
CA TYR A 105 16.37 -3.07 -3.11
C TYR A 105 16.05 -1.59 -2.88
N ASP A 106 15.35 -0.96 -3.83
CA ASP A 106 14.97 0.45 -3.73
C ASP A 106 13.99 0.68 -2.57
N GLY A 107 13.04 -0.24 -2.37
CA GLY A 107 12.13 -0.22 -1.22
C GLY A 107 12.89 -0.23 0.11
N TYR A 108 13.86 -1.13 0.29
CA TYR A 108 14.68 -1.20 1.50
C TYR A 108 15.45 0.11 1.74
N ARG A 109 16.22 0.55 0.73
CA ARG A 109 17.07 1.75 0.82
C ARG A 109 16.24 2.99 1.16
N ARG A 110 15.09 3.17 0.50
CA ARG A 110 14.20 4.31 0.75
C ARG A 110 13.59 4.27 2.13
N THR A 111 13.25 3.10 2.64
CA THR A 111 12.72 2.96 4.01
C THR A 111 13.74 3.43 5.03
N VAL A 112 15.01 3.04 4.86
CA VAL A 112 16.11 3.48 5.74
C VAL A 112 16.24 5.01 5.74
N GLU A 113 16.21 5.65 4.57
CA GLU A 113 16.31 7.11 4.47
C GLU A 113 15.06 7.82 5.04
N LEU A 114 13.86 7.33 4.72
CA LEU A 114 12.61 7.89 5.25
C LEU A 114 12.51 7.77 6.78
N ASN A 115 13.03 6.69 7.37
CA ASN A 115 13.09 6.54 8.83
C ASN A 115 14.00 7.59 9.49
N LYS A 116 15.12 7.97 8.84
CA LYS A 116 15.99 9.05 9.33
C LYS A 116 15.26 10.40 9.29
N ILE A 117 14.57 10.69 8.19
CA ILE A 117 13.77 11.90 8.04
C ILE A 117 12.67 11.94 9.10
N TYR A 118 11.93 10.84 9.26
CA TYR A 118 10.91 10.70 10.29
C TYR A 118 11.44 10.99 11.69
N LEU A 119 12.61 10.45 12.05
CA LEU A 119 13.22 10.68 13.37
C LEU A 119 13.52 12.15 13.62
N LEU A 120 14.00 12.87 12.60
CA LEU A 120 14.32 14.30 12.68
C LEU A 120 13.03 15.11 12.85
N SER A 121 12.02 14.87 12.01
CA SER A 121 10.72 15.55 12.08
C SER A 121 9.97 15.28 13.40
N TYR A 122 10.08 14.06 13.92
CA TYR A 122 9.49 13.67 15.20
C TYR A 122 10.12 14.43 16.37
N ARG A 123 11.46 14.55 16.39
CA ARG A 123 12.19 15.26 17.45
C ARG A 123 11.90 16.76 17.46
N THR A 124 11.75 17.36 16.28
CA THR A 124 11.40 18.78 16.16
C THR A 124 9.90 19.04 16.33
N MET A 125 9.08 18.00 16.54
CA MET A 125 7.62 18.08 16.54
C MET A 125 7.09 18.86 15.32
N ASN A 126 7.72 18.65 14.15
CA ASN A 126 7.38 19.42 12.96
C ASN A 126 6.15 18.80 12.25
N SER A 127 4.97 19.20 12.70
CA SER A 127 3.68 18.83 12.11
C SER A 127 3.23 19.86 11.10
N GLY A 128 2.84 19.39 9.91
CA GLY A 128 2.07 20.17 8.95
C GLY A 128 0.60 20.29 9.39
N ALA A 129 -0.22 20.87 8.52
CA ALA A 129 -1.67 21.00 8.75
C ALA A 129 -2.35 19.63 8.94
N THR A 130 -3.46 19.62 9.69
CA THR A 130 -4.28 18.41 9.93
C THR A 130 -5.58 18.38 9.14
N SER A 131 -5.94 19.48 8.48
CA SER A 131 -7.08 19.55 7.57
C SER A 131 -6.77 20.40 6.35
N LYS A 132 -7.35 20.01 5.21
CA LYS A 132 -7.31 20.75 3.96
C LYS A 132 -8.67 20.63 3.28
N ILE A 133 -9.27 21.79 3.02
CA ILE A 133 -10.56 21.90 2.34
C ILE A 133 -10.31 22.55 0.98
N SER A 134 -10.91 21.97 -0.06
CA SER A 134 -10.87 22.49 -1.43
C SER A 134 -12.23 22.24 -2.09
N SER A 135 -12.46 22.83 -3.26
CA SER A 135 -13.66 22.55 -4.06
C SER A 135 -13.82 21.08 -4.43
N TRP A 136 -12.71 20.35 -4.53
CA TRP A 136 -12.71 18.92 -4.89
C TRP A 136 -13.08 18.00 -3.71
N GLY A 137 -12.86 18.46 -2.48
CA GLY A 137 -13.08 17.61 -1.31
C GLY A 137 -12.50 18.17 -0.03
N ARG A 138 -12.82 17.46 1.06
CA ARG A 138 -12.35 17.73 2.42
C ARG A 138 -11.49 16.55 2.86
N ASN A 139 -10.25 16.82 3.22
CA ASN A 139 -9.35 15.84 3.80
C ASN A 139 -8.92 16.33 5.18
N PHE A 140 -9.02 15.47 6.18
CA PHE A 140 -8.57 15.75 7.53
C PHE A 140 -8.07 14.47 8.17
N VAL A 141 -7.08 14.61 9.02
CA VAL A 141 -6.53 13.53 9.83
C VAL A 141 -7.47 13.30 11.00
N ASP A 142 -7.96 12.07 11.16
CA ASP A 142 -8.88 11.70 12.26
C ASP A 142 -8.49 10.37 12.91
N LEU A 143 -9.03 10.11 14.10
CA LEU A 143 -8.91 8.83 14.76
C LEU A 143 -9.89 7.82 14.16
N SER A 144 -9.34 6.74 13.61
CA SER A 144 -10.10 5.67 12.98
C SER A 144 -9.77 4.30 13.57
N SER A 145 -10.72 3.36 13.53
CA SER A 145 -10.49 1.99 14.01
C SER A 145 -9.68 1.17 12.99
N PRO A 146 -8.46 0.69 13.32
CA PRO A 146 -7.67 -0.13 12.40
C PRO A 146 -8.36 -1.44 12.04
N GLY A 147 -9.11 -2.03 12.99
CA GLY A 147 -9.85 -3.26 12.76
C GLY A 147 -10.98 -3.09 11.74
N LEU A 148 -11.63 -1.91 11.74
CA LEU A 148 -12.67 -1.59 10.76
C LEU A 148 -12.08 -1.42 9.35
N SER A 149 -10.92 -0.75 9.25
CA SER A 149 -10.18 -0.61 7.99
C SER A 149 -9.76 -1.96 7.41
N LEU A 150 -9.25 -2.86 8.27
CA LEU A 150 -8.92 -4.24 7.89
C LEU A 150 -10.13 -5.00 7.38
N PHE A 151 -11.25 -4.95 8.12
CA PHE A 151 -12.48 -5.65 7.79
C PHE A 151 -13.04 -5.23 6.42
N TRP A 152 -13.14 -3.92 6.17
CA TRP A 152 -13.66 -3.44 4.89
C TRP A 152 -12.72 -3.77 3.73
N SER A 153 -11.40 -3.61 3.92
CA SER A 153 -10.41 -4.01 2.91
C SER A 153 -10.42 -5.50 2.59
N PHE A 154 -10.84 -6.37 3.52
CA PHE A 154 -11.01 -7.80 3.26
C PHE A 154 -12.23 -8.08 2.38
N ILE A 155 -13.37 -7.43 2.66
CA ILE A 155 -14.60 -7.62 1.87
C ILE A 155 -14.42 -7.06 0.46
N THR A 156 -13.93 -5.82 0.37
CA THR A 156 -13.73 -5.13 -0.88
C THR A 156 -12.36 -4.44 -0.84
N PRO A 157 -11.34 -5.03 -1.50
CA PRO A 157 -10.01 -4.46 -1.62
C PRO A 157 -10.04 -2.96 -1.96
N GLY A 158 -9.31 -2.18 -1.16
CA GLY A 158 -9.22 -0.72 -1.29
C GLY A 158 -10.17 0.09 -0.43
N THR A 159 -11.28 -0.45 0.08
CA THR A 159 -12.27 0.33 0.84
C THR A 159 -11.76 0.82 2.20
N GLY A 160 -10.87 0.09 2.88
CA GLY A 160 -10.21 0.59 4.09
C GLY A 160 -9.41 1.88 3.85
N ALA A 161 -8.92 2.09 2.62
CA ALA A 161 -8.22 3.31 2.23
C ALA A 161 -9.16 4.54 2.19
N VAL A 162 -10.47 4.35 1.99
CA VAL A 162 -11.47 5.43 2.01
C VAL A 162 -11.68 5.97 3.42
N LEU A 163 -11.62 5.10 4.45
CA LEU A 163 -11.77 5.50 5.85
C LEU A 163 -10.67 6.47 6.29
N VAL A 164 -9.50 6.37 5.69
CA VAL A 164 -8.36 7.29 5.86
C VAL A 164 -8.19 8.23 4.66
N THR A 165 -9.27 8.54 3.94
CA THR A 165 -9.29 9.54 2.83
C THR A 165 -8.18 9.38 1.77
N ARG A 166 -7.74 8.15 1.47
CA ARG A 166 -6.78 7.84 0.40
C ARG A 166 -7.49 7.52 -0.91
N ILE A 167 -8.21 8.50 -1.47
CA ILE A 167 -9.08 8.30 -2.63
C ILE A 167 -8.35 7.74 -3.87
N PRO A 168 -7.15 8.22 -4.25
CA PRO A 168 -6.43 7.64 -5.39
C PRO A 168 -6.09 6.16 -5.19
N ALA A 169 -5.70 5.76 -3.98
CA ALA A 169 -5.37 4.37 -3.67
C ALA A 169 -6.63 3.48 -3.70
N PHE A 170 -7.77 4.00 -3.22
CA PHE A 170 -9.06 3.32 -3.32
C PHE A 170 -9.47 3.06 -4.78
N ILE A 171 -9.48 4.10 -5.62
CA ILE A 171 -9.88 3.98 -7.03
C ILE A 171 -8.98 2.95 -7.72
N PHE A 172 -7.68 3.07 -7.52
CA PHE A 172 -6.70 2.17 -8.12
C PHE A 172 -6.90 0.72 -7.67
N ALA A 173 -7.06 0.47 -6.36
CA ALA A 173 -7.29 -0.87 -5.82
C ALA A 173 -8.62 -1.46 -6.31
N LEU A 174 -9.68 -0.64 -6.42
CA LEU A 174 -10.98 -1.09 -6.93
C LEU A 174 -10.92 -1.45 -8.41
N SER A 175 -10.28 -0.61 -9.24
CA SER A 175 -10.09 -0.88 -10.66
C SER A 175 -9.32 -2.18 -10.88
N TRP A 176 -8.22 -2.35 -10.14
CA TRP A 176 -7.45 -3.58 -10.23
C TRP A 176 -8.23 -4.79 -9.72
N TRP A 177 -8.86 -4.71 -8.55
CA TRP A 177 -9.72 -5.77 -8.04
C TRP A 177 -10.78 -6.21 -9.06
N GLY A 178 -11.46 -5.25 -9.69
CA GLY A 178 -12.43 -5.51 -10.74
C GLY A 178 -11.83 -6.25 -11.93
N VAL A 179 -10.70 -5.79 -12.47
CA VAL A 179 -10.01 -6.45 -13.59
C VAL A 179 -9.62 -7.89 -13.23
N THR A 180 -9.06 -8.12 -12.05
CA THR A 180 -8.62 -9.46 -11.63
C THR A 180 -9.80 -10.41 -11.44
N VAL A 181 -10.85 -9.97 -10.77
CA VAL A 181 -12.05 -10.79 -10.53
C VAL A 181 -12.75 -11.19 -11.83
N ILE A 182 -12.85 -10.26 -12.80
CA ILE A 182 -13.49 -10.53 -14.09
C ILE A 182 -12.70 -11.59 -14.85
N ASN A 183 -11.38 -11.44 -14.98
CA ASN A 183 -10.57 -12.35 -15.79
C ASN A 183 -10.30 -13.70 -15.10
N SER A 184 -10.37 -13.77 -13.77
CA SER A 184 -10.19 -15.02 -13.01
C SER A 184 -11.46 -15.84 -12.84
N HIS A 185 -12.63 -15.30 -13.22
CA HIS A 185 -13.94 -15.88 -12.89
C HIS A 185 -14.13 -16.14 -11.39
N TRP A 186 -13.51 -15.34 -10.53
CA TRP A 186 -13.43 -15.57 -9.08
C TRP A 186 -14.79 -15.83 -8.42
N PHE A 187 -15.78 -14.98 -8.70
CA PHE A 187 -17.11 -15.11 -8.10
C PHE A 187 -17.88 -16.33 -8.62
N GLU A 188 -17.66 -16.72 -9.88
CA GLU A 188 -18.25 -17.94 -10.44
C GLU A 188 -17.63 -19.18 -9.80
N GLY A 189 -16.30 -19.19 -9.61
CA GLY A 189 -15.61 -20.23 -8.87
C GLY A 189 -16.11 -20.38 -7.44
N ILE A 190 -16.35 -19.27 -6.73
CA ILE A 190 -16.98 -19.28 -5.40
C ILE A 190 -18.38 -19.89 -5.46
N TYR A 191 -19.20 -19.48 -6.43
CA TYR A 191 -20.56 -19.99 -6.60
C TYR A 191 -20.59 -21.51 -6.81
N TYR A 192 -19.81 -22.03 -7.77
CA TYR A 192 -19.75 -23.46 -8.06
C TYR A 192 -19.17 -24.25 -6.87
N THR A 193 -18.17 -23.69 -6.18
CA THR A 193 -17.63 -24.27 -4.94
C THR A 193 -18.69 -24.34 -3.84
N ALA A 194 -19.53 -23.30 -3.69
CA ALA A 194 -20.56 -23.24 -2.65
C ALA A 194 -21.70 -24.25 -2.86
N ILE A 195 -22.01 -24.60 -4.12
CA ILE A 195 -22.99 -25.65 -4.44
C ILE A 195 -22.38 -27.06 -4.49
N GLY A 196 -21.07 -27.19 -4.26
CA GLY A 196 -20.34 -28.46 -4.24
C GLY A 196 -19.88 -28.97 -5.61
N ASP A 197 -19.98 -28.18 -6.66
CA ASP A 197 -19.56 -28.54 -8.02
C ASP A 197 -18.10 -28.15 -8.28
N PHE A 198 -17.18 -28.90 -7.68
CA PHE A 198 -15.75 -28.62 -7.77
C PHE A 198 -15.17 -28.87 -9.17
N GLU A 199 -15.80 -29.72 -9.99
CA GLU A 199 -15.32 -30.00 -11.34
C GLU A 199 -15.56 -28.80 -12.25
N HIS A 200 -16.75 -28.19 -12.21
CA HIS A 200 -16.99 -26.94 -12.93
C HIS A 200 -16.17 -25.78 -12.38
N ALA A 201 -16.00 -25.70 -11.05
CA ALA A 201 -15.19 -24.65 -10.43
C ALA A 201 -13.73 -24.65 -10.92
N LYS A 202 -13.10 -25.84 -11.07
CA LYS A 202 -11.73 -25.95 -11.57
C LYS A 202 -11.60 -25.52 -13.04
N VAL A 203 -12.60 -25.86 -13.86
CA VAL A 203 -12.57 -25.58 -15.30
C VAL A 203 -12.77 -24.10 -15.59
N ILE A 204 -13.60 -23.42 -14.81
CA ILE A 204 -13.94 -22.01 -15.05
C ILE A 204 -12.89 -21.03 -14.51
N LEU A 205 -12.19 -21.41 -13.44
CA LEU A 205 -11.18 -20.56 -12.81
C LEU A 205 -9.94 -20.47 -13.69
N GLU A 206 -9.51 -19.23 -13.95
CA GLU A 206 -8.32 -18.96 -14.75
C GLU A 206 -7.11 -18.74 -13.81
N PRO A 207 -6.11 -19.65 -13.78
CA PRO A 207 -5.02 -19.61 -12.79
C PRO A 207 -4.13 -18.37 -12.88
N GLN A 208 -3.83 -17.90 -14.08
CA GLN A 208 -2.99 -16.74 -14.33
C GLN A 208 -3.55 -15.48 -13.64
N TRP A 209 -4.86 -15.26 -13.68
CA TRP A 209 -5.51 -14.15 -12.98
C TRP A 209 -5.85 -14.46 -11.52
N LEU A 210 -6.22 -15.70 -11.21
CA LEU A 210 -6.60 -16.13 -9.86
C LEU A 210 -5.46 -15.90 -8.85
N LEU A 211 -4.21 -16.16 -9.26
CA LEU A 211 -3.05 -16.05 -8.38
C LEU A 211 -2.68 -14.61 -7.99
N PHE A 212 -3.28 -13.58 -8.61
CA PHE A 212 -3.14 -12.21 -8.11
C PHE A 212 -4.01 -11.93 -6.86
N ILE A 213 -5.11 -12.66 -6.68
CA ILE A 213 -6.12 -12.38 -5.65
C ILE A 213 -5.55 -12.38 -4.22
N PRO A 214 -4.75 -13.38 -3.80
CA PRO A 214 -4.18 -13.39 -2.45
C PRO A 214 -3.37 -12.12 -2.16
N SER A 215 -2.51 -11.70 -3.11
CA SER A 215 -1.71 -10.49 -2.96
C SER A 215 -2.59 -9.23 -2.87
N ILE A 216 -3.63 -9.12 -3.69
CA ILE A 216 -4.55 -7.95 -3.68
C ILE A 216 -5.29 -7.83 -2.35
N ILE A 217 -5.88 -8.93 -1.86
CA ILE A 217 -6.67 -8.94 -0.62
C ILE A 217 -5.75 -8.69 0.57
N LEU A 218 -4.68 -9.48 0.72
CA LEU A 218 -3.77 -9.37 1.86
C LEU A 218 -3.09 -8.00 1.90
N PHE A 219 -2.68 -7.48 0.74
CA PHE A 219 -2.11 -6.14 0.67
C PHE A 219 -3.13 -5.07 1.04
N SER A 220 -4.36 -5.14 0.53
CA SER A 220 -5.39 -4.15 0.84
C SER A 220 -5.74 -4.13 2.32
N MET A 221 -5.83 -5.31 2.95
CA MET A 221 -6.03 -5.45 4.39
C MET A 221 -4.88 -4.82 5.17
N TYR A 222 -3.64 -5.18 4.81
CA TYR A 222 -2.45 -4.65 5.48
C TYR A 222 -2.31 -3.14 5.30
N TYR A 223 -2.47 -2.65 4.07
CA TYR A 223 -2.40 -1.23 3.72
C TYR A 223 -3.43 -0.42 4.51
N GLY A 224 -4.70 -0.84 4.50
CA GLY A 224 -5.77 -0.18 5.25
C GLY A 224 -5.47 -0.14 6.75
N TYR A 225 -5.15 -1.29 7.35
CA TYR A 225 -4.82 -1.40 8.77
C TYR A 225 -3.62 -0.52 9.16
N HIS A 226 -2.52 -0.65 8.41
CA HIS A 226 -1.27 0.04 8.68
C HIS A 226 -1.41 1.56 8.50
N ASP A 227 -2.09 2.02 7.44
CA ASP A 227 -2.25 3.45 7.20
C ASP A 227 -3.17 4.11 8.24
N THR A 228 -4.19 3.39 8.74
CA THR A 228 -4.99 3.84 9.89
C THR A 228 -4.15 3.99 11.16
N ILE A 229 -3.24 3.05 11.46
CA ILE A 229 -2.33 3.18 12.61
C ILE A 229 -1.40 4.39 12.43
N LYS A 230 -0.85 4.58 11.23
CA LYS A 230 0.01 5.72 10.90
C LYS A 230 -0.73 7.03 11.12
N GLU A 231 -1.96 7.13 10.63
CA GLU A 231 -2.80 8.32 10.76
C GLU A 231 -3.15 8.61 12.21
N ASN A 232 -3.57 7.60 12.98
CA ASN A 232 -3.85 7.75 14.41
C ASN A 232 -2.62 8.24 15.20
N LYS A 233 -1.43 7.75 14.86
CA LYS A 233 -0.18 8.20 15.48
C LYS A 233 0.12 9.66 15.12
N ALA A 234 -0.04 10.02 13.85
CA ALA A 234 0.16 11.38 13.37
C ALA A 234 -0.80 12.37 14.03
N PHE A 235 -2.08 11.99 14.14
CA PHE A 235 -3.10 12.76 14.85
C PHE A 235 -2.69 13.07 16.29
N LYS A 236 -2.30 12.04 17.05
CA LYS A 236 -1.89 12.17 18.46
C LYS A 236 -0.67 13.07 18.63
N ILE A 237 0.31 13.00 17.73
CA ILE A 237 1.50 13.88 17.77
C ILE A 237 1.09 15.33 17.51
N SER A 238 0.23 15.56 16.51
CA SER A 238 -0.25 16.91 16.20
C SER A 238 -1.07 17.50 17.35
N GLN A 239 -1.93 16.68 17.96
CA GLN A 239 -2.73 17.09 19.11
C GLN A 239 -1.85 17.39 20.33
N ALA A 240 -0.84 16.56 20.62
CA ALA A 240 0.10 16.80 21.70
C ALA A 240 0.90 18.10 21.49
N LYS A 241 1.32 18.38 20.26
CA LYS A 241 1.96 19.65 19.89
C LYS A 241 1.03 20.83 20.16
N PHE A 242 -0.21 20.76 19.68
CA PHE A 242 -1.22 21.80 19.88
C PHE A 242 -1.43 22.08 21.37
N PHE A 243 -1.59 21.04 22.20
CA PHE A 243 -1.77 21.23 23.64
C PHE A 243 -0.55 21.83 24.32
N LYS A 244 0.64 21.41 23.91
CA LYS A 244 1.90 21.98 24.41
C LYS A 244 2.06 23.46 24.07
N GLU A 245 1.69 23.87 22.86
CA GLU A 245 1.84 25.26 22.42
C GLU A 245 0.80 26.20 23.03
N ASN A 246 -0.42 25.70 23.28
CA ASN A 246 -1.54 26.55 23.70
C ASN A 246 -1.88 26.47 25.20
N TYR A 247 -1.52 25.36 25.89
CA TYR A 247 -1.99 25.12 27.26
C TYR A 247 -0.89 24.71 28.25
N GLN A 248 0.32 24.34 27.80
CA GLN A 248 1.39 23.96 28.73
C GLN A 248 2.00 25.19 29.39
N SER A 249 1.88 25.28 30.73
CA SER A 249 2.53 26.33 31.51
C SER A 249 4.05 26.34 31.30
N PRO A 250 4.68 27.52 31.12
CA PRO A 250 6.14 27.63 31.01
C PRO A 250 6.90 27.10 32.23
N VAL A 251 6.25 27.05 33.39
CA VAL A 251 6.83 26.62 34.67
C VAL A 251 6.83 25.09 34.82
N PHE A 252 6.09 24.37 33.97
CA PHE A 252 5.99 22.92 34.06
C PHE A 252 7.29 22.24 33.64
N LYS A 253 8.04 21.73 34.62
CA LYS A 253 9.21 20.86 34.39
C LYS A 253 8.72 19.48 33.91
N LYS A 254 9.17 19.07 32.74
CA LYS A 254 8.89 17.72 32.25
C LYS A 254 9.57 16.68 33.15
N PRO A 255 8.92 15.53 33.43
CA PRO A 255 9.62 14.41 34.02
C PRO A 255 10.79 14.01 33.11
N ILE A 256 11.95 13.78 33.72
CA ILE A 256 13.19 13.35 33.08
C ILE A 256 13.00 11.94 32.54
#